data_AF-A0A0F9A049-F1
#
_entry.id   AF-A0A0F9A049-F1
#
_cell.length_a   1.000
_cell.length_b   1.000
_cell.length_c   1.000
_cell.angle_alpha   90.00
_cell.angle_beta   90.00
_cell.angle_gamma   90.00
#
_symmetry.space_group_name_H-M   'P 1'
#
loop_
_entity.id
_entity.type
_entity.pdbx_description
1 polymer ?
#
loop_
_entity_poly.entity_id
_entity_poly.type
_entity_poly.pdbx_seq_one_letter_code
_entity_poly.pdbx_strand_id
1 'polypeptide(L)'
;MDIPDYTLDGLQRYIQWGIPTGSFLQAVLSNDLFEAFATADITNRDAMFGIVGWIYNNAPSKCHGNAEAYKKWIEMHRIKREKTQINL
;
A
#
# COMPACT_ATOMS: atom_id res chain seq x y z
N MET A 1 0.54 -18.21 -8.56
CA MET A 1 0.06 -18.18 -7.16
C MET A 1 -0.80 -16.95 -7.02
N ASP A 2 -1.98 -17.09 -6.42
CA ASP A 2 -2.92 -15.98 -6.26
C ASP A 2 -2.48 -15.06 -5.12
N ILE A 3 -2.86 -13.79 -5.18
CA ILE A 3 -2.57 -12.82 -4.13
C ILE A 3 -3.43 -13.16 -2.91
N PRO A 4 -2.88 -13.24 -1.69
CA PRO A 4 -3.69 -13.50 -0.50
C PRO A 4 -4.72 -12.40 -0.23
N ASP A 5 -5.93 -12.77 0.18
CA ASP A 5 -7.03 -11.82 0.46
C ASP A 5 -6.63 -10.77 1.50
N TYR A 6 -5.94 -11.17 2.57
CA TYR A 6 -5.49 -10.24 3.62
C TYR A 6 -4.50 -9.18 3.11
N THR A 7 -3.74 -9.52 2.05
CA THR A 7 -2.83 -8.59 1.39
C THR A 7 -3.61 -7.60 0.53
N LEU A 8 -4.62 -8.06 -0.21
CA LEU A 8 -5.54 -7.19 -0.94
C LEU A 8 -6.32 -6.27 -0.01
N ASP A 9 -6.83 -6.77 1.12
CA ASP A 9 -7.52 -5.96 2.13
C ASP A 9 -6.62 -4.87 2.72
N GLY A 10 -5.34 -5.18 2.92
CA GLY A 10 -4.32 -4.19 3.32
C GLY A 10 -4.16 -3.09 2.27
N LEU A 11 -4.00 -3.48 1.01
CA LEU A 11 -3.88 -2.54 -0.11
C LEU A 11 -5.13 -1.69 -0.30
N GLN A 12 -6.32 -2.27 -0.22
CA GLN A 12 -7.58 -1.54 -0.37
C GLN A 12 -7.77 -0.51 0.73
N ARG A 13 -7.49 -0.85 1.99
CA ARG A 13 -7.54 0.10 3.11
C ARG A 13 -6.56 1.26 2.93
N TYR A 14 -5.36 0.96 2.44
CA TYR A 14 -4.37 1.98 2.11
C TYR A 14 -4.82 2.89 0.96
N ILE A 15 -5.32 2.30 -0.13
CA ILE A 15 -5.73 3.06 -1.32
C ILE A 15 -6.97 3.92 -1.02
N GLN A 16 -8.00 3.34 -0.41
CA GLN A 16 -9.29 3.99 -0.21
C GLN A 16 -9.28 4.99 0.95
N TRP A 17 -8.54 4.67 2.02
CA TRP A 17 -8.60 5.41 3.28
C TRP A 17 -7.24 5.95 3.74
N GLY A 18 -6.15 5.68 3.03
CA GLY A 18 -4.81 6.09 3.46
C GLY A 18 -4.43 5.54 4.83
N ILE A 19 -4.94 4.36 5.20
CA ILE A 19 -4.55 3.67 6.44
C ILE A 19 -3.12 3.13 6.24
N PRO A 20 -2.15 3.42 7.12
CA PRO A 20 -0.80 2.87 7.03
C PRO A 20 -0.80 1.35 6.98
N THR A 21 0.01 0.78 6.10
CA THR A 21 0.18 -0.69 5.97
C THR A 21 1.27 -1.21 6.89
N GLY A 22 1.36 -2.55 7.01
CA GLY A 22 2.53 -3.21 7.61
C GLY A 22 3.80 -3.03 6.77
N SER A 23 4.94 -3.45 7.34
CA SER A 23 6.28 -3.27 6.77
C SER A 23 6.41 -3.82 5.35
N PHE A 24 5.91 -5.04 5.11
CA PHE A 24 5.94 -5.68 3.79
C PHE A 24 5.28 -4.81 2.70
N LEU A 25 4.00 -4.48 2.87
CA LEU A 25 3.27 -3.67 1.88
C LEU A 25 3.83 -2.25 1.78
N GLN A 26 4.32 -1.68 2.88
CA GLN A 26 4.98 -0.38 2.86
C GLN A 26 6.23 -0.43 1.96
N ALA A 27 7.06 -1.47 2.07
CA ALA A 27 8.25 -1.66 1.25
C ALA A 27 7.90 -1.84 -0.22
N VAL A 28 6.91 -2.69 -0.54
CA VAL A 28 6.40 -2.87 -1.91
C VAL A 28 5.91 -1.54 -2.50
N LEU A 29 5.03 -0.83 -1.79
CA LEU A 29 4.48 0.46 -2.24
C LEU A 29 5.56 1.54 -2.36
N SER A 30 6.63 1.46 -1.56
CA SER A 30 7.76 2.39 -1.59
C SER A 30 8.86 2.00 -2.58
N ASN A 31 8.66 0.94 -3.38
CA ASN A 31 9.64 0.42 -4.33
C ASN A 31 10.98 0.04 -3.67
N ASP A 32 10.93 -0.50 -2.45
CA ASP A 32 12.08 -1.06 -1.75
C ASP A 32 12.04 -2.59 -1.87
N LEU A 33 12.68 -3.10 -2.92
CA LEU A 33 12.66 -4.53 -3.24
C LEU A 33 13.33 -5.37 -2.15
N PHE A 34 14.43 -4.89 -1.58
CA PHE A 34 15.17 -5.62 -0.56
C PHE A 34 14.35 -5.77 0.71
N GLU A 35 13.77 -4.67 1.20
CA GLU A 35 12.93 -4.70 2.40
C GLU A 35 11.64 -5.50 2.17
N ALA A 36 11.06 -5.43 0.96
CA ALA A 36 9.86 -6.20 0.61
C ALA A 36 10.12 -7.70 0.71
N PHE A 37 11.25 -8.20 0.19
CA PHE A 37 11.60 -9.62 0.31
C PHE A 37 12.06 -10.02 1.73
N ALA A 38 12.70 -9.11 2.46
CA ALA A 38 13.15 -9.36 3.83
C ALA A 38 11.98 -9.52 4.81
N THR A 39 10.89 -8.78 4.60
CA THR A 39 9.73 -8.74 5.52
C THR A 39 8.53 -9.56 5.06
N ALA A 40 8.50 -10.05 3.82
CA ALA A 40 7.43 -10.90 3.31
C ALA A 40 7.39 -12.25 4.05
N ASP A 41 6.18 -12.67 4.43
CA ASP A 41 5.89 -14.07 4.74
C ASP A 41 6.03 -14.96 3.48
N ILE A 42 6.01 -16.29 3.67
CA ILE A 42 6.21 -17.26 2.58
C ILE A 42 5.20 -17.07 1.44
N THR A 43 3.93 -16.84 1.76
CA THR A 43 2.85 -16.73 0.79
C THR A 43 2.98 -15.45 -0.02
N ASN A 44 3.26 -14.33 0.64
CA ASN A 44 3.45 -13.03 0.00
C ASN A 44 4.73 -12.97 -0.84
N ARG A 45 5.79 -13.67 -0.42
CA ARG A 45 7.01 -13.80 -1.21
C ARG A 45 6.76 -14.51 -2.53
N ASP A 46 6.03 -15.62 -2.49
CA ASP A 46 5.69 -16.40 -3.68
C ASP A 46 4.68 -15.68 -4.59
N ALA A 47 3.83 -14.80 -4.01
CA ALA A 47 2.87 -13.98 -4.74
C ALA A 47 3.41 -12.61 -5.20
N MET A 48 4.67 -12.27 -4.92
CA MET A 48 5.24 -10.92 -5.10
C MET A 48 4.97 -10.33 -6.49
N PHE A 49 5.19 -11.12 -7.56
CA PHE A 49 4.95 -10.66 -8.93
C PHE A 49 3.48 -10.26 -9.16
N GLY A 50 2.55 -11.07 -8.65
CA GLY A 50 1.11 -10.80 -8.72
C GLY A 50 0.74 -9.53 -7.94
N ILE A 51 1.30 -9.36 -6.74
CA ILE A 51 1.07 -8.18 -5.89
C ILE A 51 1.52 -6.90 -6.62
N VAL A 52 2.75 -6.88 -7.13
CA VAL A 52 3.29 -5.71 -7.86
C VAL A 52 2.48 -5.42 -9.12
N GLY A 53 2.14 -6.46 -9.90
CA GLY A 53 1.32 -6.32 -11.10
C GLY A 53 -0.09 -5.80 -10.78
N TRP A 54 -0.70 -6.26 -9.69
CA TRP A 54 -2.01 -5.77 -9.26
C TRP A 54 -1.94 -4.28 -8.86
N ILE A 55 -0.92 -3.89 -8.08
CA ILE A 55 -0.71 -2.48 -7.71
C ILE A 55 -0.56 -1.62 -8.97
N TYR A 56 0.30 -2.01 -9.89
CA TYR A 56 0.56 -1.25 -11.13
C TYR A 56 -0.71 -1.04 -11.97
N ASN A 57 -1.59 -2.04 -12.03
CA ASN A 57 -2.79 -2.00 -12.86
C ASN A 57 -4.01 -1.37 -12.17
N ASN A 58 -4.09 -1.38 -10.83
CA ASN A 58 -5.31 -1.01 -10.10
C ASN A 58 -5.14 0.18 -9.15
N ALA A 59 -3.92 0.47 -8.68
CA ALA A 59 -3.68 1.55 -7.72
C ALA A 59 -3.47 2.90 -8.42
N PRO A 60 -3.91 4.03 -7.83
CA PRO A 60 -3.57 5.36 -8.32
C PRO A 60 -2.05 5.57 -8.33
N SER A 61 -1.49 6.04 -9.44
CA SER A 61 -0.03 6.23 -9.60
C SER A 61 0.62 7.13 -8.55
N LYS A 62 -0.16 7.98 -7.87
CA LYS A 62 0.34 8.89 -6.81
C LYS A 62 0.50 8.21 -5.45
N CYS A 63 0.04 6.97 -5.26
CA CYS A 63 0.09 6.28 -3.97
C CYS A 63 1.23 5.27 -3.84
N HIS A 64 2.11 5.14 -4.84
CA HIS A 64 3.21 4.17 -4.79
C HIS A 64 4.40 4.62 -5.65
N GLY A 65 5.49 3.86 -5.60
CA GLY A 65 6.70 4.03 -6.42
C GLY A 65 7.91 4.60 -5.68
N ASN A 66 7.69 5.24 -4.53
CA ASN A 66 8.75 5.63 -3.60
C ASN A 66 8.17 5.94 -2.20
N ALA A 67 9.04 6.04 -1.20
CA ALA A 67 8.66 6.31 0.18
C ALA A 67 7.95 7.67 0.38
N GLU A 68 8.23 8.67 -0.46
CA GLU A 68 7.58 9.98 -0.38
C GLU A 68 6.13 9.93 -0.87
N ALA A 69 5.87 9.23 -1.98
CA ALA A 69 4.53 8.99 -2.50
C ALA A 69 3.66 8.26 -1.46
N TYR A 70 4.23 7.22 -0.82
CA TYR A 70 3.56 6.49 0.25
C TYR A 70 3.12 7.42 1.40
N LYS A 71 4.05 8.25 1.91
CA LYS A 71 3.79 9.20 3.01
C LYS A 71 2.77 10.27 2.61
N LYS A 72 2.91 10.87 1.43
CA LYS A 72 1.99 11.91 0.92
C LYS A 72 0.57 11.39 0.78
N TRP A 73 0.40 10.14 0.35
CA TRP A 73 -0.93 9.53 0.21
C TRP A 73 -1.65 9.39 1.54
N ILE A 74 -0.94 8.91 2.58
CA ILE A 74 -1.46 8.78 3.94
C ILE A 74 -1.85 10.16 4.49
N GLU A 75 -0.96 11.13 4.34
CA GLU A 75 -1.17 12.49 4.84
C GLU A 75 -2.35 13.19 4.17
N MET A 76 -2.47 13.06 2.84
CA MET A 76 -3.62 13.58 2.09
C MET A 76 -4.95 13.03 2.63
N HIS A 77 -5.02 11.74 2.92
CA HIS A 77 -6.22 11.11 3.49
C HIS A 77 -6.48 11.57 4.93
N ARG A 78 -5.43 11.73 5.74
CA ARG A 78 -5.52 12.28 7.10
C ARG A 78 -6.15 13.68 7.08
N ILE A 79 -5.59 14.59 6.28
CA ILE A 79 -6.10 15.96 6.12
C ILE A 79 -7.55 15.95 5.63
N LYS A 80 -7.89 15.07 4.67
CA LYS A 80 -9.26 14.97 4.15
C LYS A 80 -10.26 14.57 5.24
N ARG A 81 -9.92 13.61 6.11
CA ARG A 81 -10.77 13.21 7.24
C ARG A 81 -10.96 14.34 8.24
N GLU A 82 -9.88 15.02 8.64
CA GLU A 82 -9.93 16.12 9.60
C GLU A 82 -10.79 17.29 9.09
N LYS A 83 -10.62 17.69 7.83
CA LYS A 83 -11.48 18.71 7.21
C LYS A 83 -12.94 18.29 7.17
N THR A 84 -13.23 17.01 6.94
CA THR A 84 -14.61 16.52 6.91
C THR A 84 -15.25 16.60 8.31
N GLN A 85 -14.47 16.34 9.37
CA GLN A 85 -14.94 16.40 10.76
C GLN A 85 -15.16 17.84 11.27
N ILE A 86 -14.39 18.82 10.78
CA ILE A 86 -14.53 20.23 11.16
C ILE A 86 -15.77 20.88 10.52
N ASN A 87 -16.25 20.34 9.39
CA ASN A 87 -17.38 20.89 8.63
C ASN A 87 -18.74 20.24 8.99
N LEU A 88 -18.80 19.46 10.08
CA LEU A 88 -20.00 18.82 10.64
C LEU A 88 -20.29 19.42 12.03
#